data_AF-A0AAP5AK95-F1
#
_entry.id   AF-A0AAP5AK95-F1
#
_cell.length_a   1.000
_cell.length_b   1.000
_cell.length_c   1.000
_cell.angle_alpha   90.00
_cell.angle_beta   90.00
_cell.angle_gamma   90.00
#
_symmetry.space_group_name_H-M   'P 1'
#
loop_
_entity.id
_entity.type
_entity.pdbx_description
1 polymer ?
#
loop_
_entity_poly.entity_id
_entity_poly.type
_entity_poly.pdbx_seq_one_letter_code
_entity_poly.pdbx_strand_id
1 'polypeptide(L)'
;MSTPLADFIDRARRLFVLTGAGCSTDSGIPDYRDADGQWKRTPPVNYQDFMGEAATRQRYWARSLLGWPRFGQAQPNATHAGTGRAGSAWKG
;
A
#
# COMPACT_ATOMS: atom_id res chain seq x y z
N MET A 1 -25.10 15.65 -10.17
CA MET A 1 -24.17 16.76 -9.84
C MET A 1 -22.79 16.16 -9.66
N SER A 2 -21.76 16.75 -10.29
CA SER A 2 -20.37 16.33 -10.11
C SER A 2 -19.90 16.67 -8.69
N THR A 3 -19.08 15.82 -8.08
CA THR A 3 -18.53 16.08 -6.74
C THR A 3 -17.34 17.03 -6.85
N PRO A 4 -17.00 17.80 -5.79
CA PRO A 4 -15.82 18.67 -5.79
C PRO A 4 -14.52 17.93 -6.14
N LEU A 5 -14.42 16.64 -5.80
CA LEU A 5 -13.29 15.79 -6.16
C LEU A 5 -13.25 15.46 -7.66
N ALA A 6 -14.40 15.11 -8.25
CA ALA A 6 -14.47 14.83 -9.68
C ALA A 6 -14.12 16.08 -10.51
N ASP A 7 -14.64 17.24 -10.11
CA ASP A 7 -14.30 18.52 -10.76
C ASP A 7 -12.81 18.87 -10.65
N PHE A 8 -12.18 18.57 -9.50
CA PHE A 8 -10.73 18.75 -9.32
C PHE A 8 -9.93 17.86 -10.28
N ILE A 9 -10.33 16.59 -10.41
CA ILE A 9 -9.68 15.63 -11.31
C ILE A 9 -9.85 16.07 -12.78
N ASP A 10 -11.05 16.44 -13.19
CA ASP A 10 -11.35 16.80 -14.59
C ASP A 10 -10.61 18.06 -15.05
N ARG A 11 -10.35 19.01 -14.14
CA ARG A 11 -9.59 20.23 -14.45
C ARG A 11 -8.07 20.02 -14.49
N ALA A 12 -7.58 18.90 -13.96
CA ALA A 12 -6.14 18.66 -13.87
C ALA A 12 -5.57 18.25 -15.24
N ARG A 13 -4.77 19.12 -15.87
CA ARG A 13 -4.04 18.79 -17.11
C ARG A 13 -2.98 17.70 -16.90
N ARG A 14 -2.42 17.62 -15.69
CA ARG A 14 -1.42 16.62 -15.29
C ARG A 14 -1.67 16.28 -13.83
N LEU A 15 -2.17 15.07 -13.58
CA LEU A 15 -2.48 14.59 -12.25
C LEU A 15 -1.40 13.61 -11.78
N PHE A 16 -0.84 13.86 -10.61
CA PHE A 16 0.07 12.94 -9.92
C PHE A 16 -0.66 12.34 -8.72
N VAL A 17 -0.55 11.03 -8.56
CA VAL A 17 -1.20 10.29 -7.47
C VAL A 17 -0.12 9.60 -6.65
N LEU A 18 -0.05 9.93 -5.36
CA LEU A 18 0.75 9.23 -4.36
C LEU A 18 -0.19 8.35 -3.52
N THR A 19 0.10 7.06 -3.44
CA THR A 19 -0.70 6.09 -2.68
C THR A 19 0.03 5.61 -1.44
N GLY A 20 -0.73 5.03 -0.50
CA GLY A 20 -0.20 4.36 0.69
C GLY A 20 -0.83 2.99 0.86
N ALA A 21 -0.43 2.27 1.93
CA ALA A 21 -0.93 0.92 2.23
C ALA A 21 -2.46 0.84 2.34
N GLY A 22 -3.12 1.94 2.71
CA GLY A 22 -4.58 2.04 2.75
C GLY A 22 -5.27 1.72 1.41
N CYS A 23 -4.60 1.93 0.27
CA CYS A 23 -5.17 1.57 -1.03
C CYS A 23 -5.35 0.04 -1.23
N SER A 24 -4.67 -0.78 -0.42
CA SER A 24 -4.67 -2.24 -0.54
C SER A 24 -5.44 -2.95 0.57
N THR A 25 -6.11 -2.22 1.48
CA THR A 25 -6.93 -2.83 2.55
C THR A 25 -8.06 -3.69 1.99
N ASP A 26 -8.73 -3.21 0.94
CA ASP A 26 -9.82 -3.95 0.27
C ASP A 26 -9.29 -5.12 -0.59
N SER A 27 -7.97 -5.18 -0.82
CA SER A 27 -7.29 -6.36 -1.39
C SER A 27 -6.90 -7.38 -0.32
N GLY A 28 -7.35 -7.19 0.94
CA GLY A 28 -7.01 -8.05 2.06
C GLY A 28 -5.62 -7.82 2.64
N ILE A 29 -4.89 -6.79 2.21
CA ILE A 29 -3.56 -6.42 2.75
C ILE A 29 -3.74 -5.32 3.80
N PRO A 30 -3.45 -5.60 5.08
CA PRO A 30 -3.68 -4.62 6.14
C PRO A 30 -2.70 -3.44 6.03
N ASP A 31 -3.19 -2.27 6.40
CA ASP A 31 -2.37 -1.08 6.58
C ASP A 31 -1.61 -1.09 7.91
N TYR A 32 -0.77 -0.08 8.10
CA TYR A 32 0.19 -0.03 9.19
C TYR A 32 -0.33 0.66 10.46
N ARG A 33 -1.14 1.70 10.30
CA ARG A 33 -1.52 2.63 11.37
C ARG A 33 -3.03 2.80 11.49
N ASP A 34 -3.50 3.15 12.68
CA ASP A 34 -4.89 3.52 12.92
C ASP A 34 -5.13 5.02 12.64
N ALA A 35 -6.37 5.46 12.91
CA ALA A 35 -6.80 6.83 12.68
C ALA A 35 -6.03 7.85 13.52
N ASP A 36 -5.49 7.43 14.67
CA ASP A 36 -4.68 8.24 15.58
C ASP A 36 -3.17 8.14 15.26
N GLY A 37 -2.81 7.42 14.18
CA GLY A 37 -1.44 7.24 13.72
C GLY A 37 -0.63 6.19 14.49
N GLN A 38 -1.24 5.46 15.43
CA GLN A 38 -0.57 4.42 16.20
C GLN A 38 -0.39 3.15 15.37
N TRP A 39 0.64 2.37 15.69
CA TRP A 39 0.88 1.11 14.99
C TRP A 39 -0.20 0.08 15.34
N LYS A 40 -0.87 -0.46 14.32
CA LYS A 40 -1.89 -1.51 14.49
C LYS A 40 -1.30 -2.87 14.91
N ARG A 41 0.00 -3.07 14.69
CA ARG A 41 0.76 -4.29 15.02
C ARG A 41 2.17 -3.92 15.46
N THR A 42 2.97 -4.92 15.85
CA THR A 42 4.40 -4.72 16.13
C THR A 42 5.08 -3.94 15.00
N PRO A 43 5.81 -2.86 15.32
CA PRO A 43 6.54 -2.08 14.33
C PRO A 43 7.51 -2.93 13.50
N PRO A 44 7.90 -2.45 12.31
CA PRO A 44 8.89 -3.12 11.49
C PRO A 44 10.21 -3.33 12.23
N VAL A 45 10.92 -4.41 11.89
CA VAL A 45 12.29 -4.65 12.34
C VAL A 45 13.18 -3.49 11.87
N ASN A 46 14.05 -3.00 12.75
CA ASN A 46 15.03 -1.98 12.38
C ASN A 46 16.06 -2.57 11.41
N TYR A 47 16.47 -1.77 10.42
CA TYR A 47 17.48 -2.17 9.45
C TYR A 47 18.81 -2.60 10.12
N GLN A 48 19.25 -1.89 11.15
CA GLN A 48 20.49 -2.20 11.86
C GLN A 48 20.42 -3.58 12.53
N ASP A 49 19.32 -3.88 13.24
CA ASP A 49 19.11 -5.19 13.87
C ASP A 49 19.04 -6.30 12.82
N PHE A 50 18.36 -6.04 11.70
CA PHE A 50 18.28 -6.99 10.59
C PHE A 50 19.67 -7.30 10.03
N MET A 51 20.55 -6.31 9.89
CA MET A 51 21.91 -6.52 9.37
C MET A 51 22.86 -7.12 10.41
N GLY A 52 22.72 -6.71 11.67
CA GLY A 52 23.61 -7.09 12.77
C GLY A 52 23.34 -8.49 13.35
N GLU A 53 22.10 -8.97 13.30
CA GLU A 53 21.69 -10.16 14.05
C GLU A 53 21.10 -11.27 13.17
N ALA A 54 21.76 -12.43 13.16
CA ALA A 54 21.29 -13.60 12.41
C ALA A 54 19.91 -14.09 12.89
N ALA A 55 19.67 -14.11 14.21
CA ALA A 55 18.39 -14.52 14.78
C ALA A 55 17.25 -13.58 14.38
N THR A 56 17.51 -12.29 14.25
CA THR A 56 16.51 -11.31 13.80
C THR A 56 16.15 -11.49 12.33
N ARG A 57 17.12 -11.79 11.46
CA ARG A 57 16.83 -12.19 10.06
C ARG A 57 16.01 -13.48 9.97
N GLN A 58 16.38 -14.50 10.74
CA GLN A 58 15.66 -15.78 10.76
C GLN A 58 14.20 -15.58 11.18
N ARG A 59 13.96 -14.84 12.28
CA ARG A 59 12.61 -14.50 12.74
C ARG A 59 11.83 -13.70 11.69
N TYR A 60 12.46 -12.71 11.06
CA TYR A 60 11.85 -11.93 9.98
C TYR A 60 11.38 -12.84 8.83
N TRP A 61 12.27 -13.68 8.31
CA TRP A 61 11.96 -14.55 7.17
C TRP A 61 10.96 -15.66 7.51
N ALA A 62 11.02 -16.23 8.72
CA ALA A 62 10.03 -17.19 9.18
C ALA A 62 8.61 -16.59 9.17
N ARG A 63 8.45 -15.36 9.67
CA ARG A 63 7.17 -14.66 9.64
C ARG A 63 6.74 -14.31 8.21
N SER A 64 7.66 -13.85 7.36
CA SER A 64 7.37 -13.53 5.96
C SER A 64 6.89 -14.76 5.20
N LEU A 65 7.50 -15.93 5.42
CA LEU A 65 7.09 -17.20 4.82
C LEU A 65 5.65 -17.57 5.21
N LEU A 66 5.31 -17.46 6.49
CA LEU A 66 3.96 -17.73 7.00
C LEU A 66 2.92 -16.72 6.47
N GLY A 67 3.31 -15.46 6.29
CA GLY A 67 2.45 -14.43 5.73
C GLY A 67 2.28 -14.50 4.22
N TRP A 68 3.23 -15.11 3.50
CA TRP A 68 3.31 -15.08 2.05
C TRP A 68 2.04 -15.53 1.33
N PRO A 69 1.33 -16.62 1.71
CA PRO A 69 0.13 -17.04 1.00
C PRO A 69 -0.94 -15.95 0.90
N ARG A 70 -1.13 -15.17 1.98
CA ARG A 70 -2.09 -14.05 2.00
C ARG A 70 -1.68 -12.94 1.03
N PHE A 71 -0.39 -12.62 0.96
CA PHE A 71 0.13 -11.59 0.05
C PHE A 71 0.12 -12.08 -1.40
N GLY A 72 0.53 -13.32 -1.66
CA GLY A 72 0.60 -13.90 -3.00
C GLY A 72 -0.76 -14.13 -3.66
N GLN A 73 -1.83 -14.25 -2.86
CA GLN A 73 -3.20 -14.41 -3.37
C GLN A 73 -3.95 -13.08 -3.54
N ALA A 74 -3.44 -11.97 -2.98
CA ALA A 74 -4.11 -10.68 -3.06
C ALA A 74 -4.26 -10.22 -4.51
N GLN A 75 -5.45 -9.71 -4.85
CA GLN A 75 -5.75 -9.19 -6.19
C GLN A 75 -5.95 -7.66 -6.15
N PRO A 76 -5.66 -6.93 -7.25
CA PRO A 76 -5.98 -5.52 -7.35
C PRO A 76 -7.48 -5.26 -7.10
N ASN A 77 -7.78 -4.23 -6.31
CA ASN A 77 -9.15 -3.77 -6.04
C ASN A 77 -9.53 -2.55 -6.93
N ALA A 78 -10.74 -2.04 -6.74
CA ALA A 78 -11.28 -0.91 -7.50
C ALA A 78 -10.39 0.35 -7.44
N THR A 79 -9.75 0.63 -6.30
CA THR A 79 -8.82 1.76 -6.14
C THR A 79 -7.63 1.64 -7.09
N HIS A 80 -7.02 0.45 -7.19
CA HIS A 80 -5.91 0.19 -8.12
C HIS A 80 -6.35 0.35 -9.58
N ALA A 81 -7.53 -0.17 -9.92
CA ALA A 81 -8.08 -0.07 -11.28
C ALA A 81 -8.38 1.38 -11.69
N GLY A 82 -8.90 2.19 -10.76
CA GLY A 82 -9.15 3.62 -10.97
C GLY A 82 -7.87 4.41 -11.21
N THR A 83 -6.83 4.20 -10.39
CA THR A 83 -5.53 4.86 -10.57
C THR A 83 -4.85 4.43 -11.87
N GLY A 84 -4.93 3.15 -12.25
CA GLY A 84 -4.34 2.63 -13.49
C GLY A 84 -4.90 3.30 -14.75
N ARG A 85 -6.21 3.59 -14.78
CA ARG A 85 -6.87 4.28 -15.92
C ARG A 85 -6.52 5.76 -16.02
N ALA A 86 -6.26 6.43 -14.90
CA ALA A 86 -5.79 7.82 -14.90
C ALA A 86 -4.38 7.95 -15.51
N GLY A 87 -3.52 6.95 -15.32
CA GLY A 87 -2.15 6.94 -15.87
C GLY A 87 -2.07 6.63 -17.38
N SER A 88 -3.03 5.89 -17.94
CA SER A 88 -3.03 5.55 -19.38
C SER A 88 -3.46 6.69 -20.30
N ALA A 89 -3.86 7.84 -19.75
CA ALA A 89 -4.17 9.06 -20.49
C ALA A 89 -2.92 9.87 -20.91
N TRP A 90 -1.71 9.40 -20.58
CA TRP A 90 -0.46 9.99 -21.04
C TRP A 90 0.01 9.31 -22.34
N LYS A 91 -0.50 9.78 -23.48
CA LYS A 91 0.20 9.69 -24.77
C LYS A 91 0.47 11.13 -25.20
N GLY A 92 1.74 11.40 -25.49
CA GLY A 92 2.28 12.72 -25.83
C GLY A 92 1.61 13.40 -27.01
#